data_AF-A0AAN8FDT6-F1
#
_entry.id   AF-A0AAN8FDT6-F1
#
_cell.length_a   1.000
_cell.length_b   1.000
_cell.length_c   1.000
_cell.angle_alpha   90.00
_cell.angle_beta   90.00
_cell.angle_gamma   90.00
#
_symmetry.space_group_name_H-M   'P 1'
#
loop_
_entity.id
_entity.type
_entity.pdbx_description
1 polymer ?
#
loop_
_entity_poly.entity_id
_entity_poly.type
_entity_poly.pdbx_seq_one_letter_code
_entity_poly.pdbx_strand_id
1 'polypeptide(L)'
;NAKLVEGSRLMNKWMNPQYEVLFKVYVHSIKNPDEIMNGAIPEVNESGPYTFTKKMTNKVLSHENGVVKFKRFYTFIFNETESCLTCILGNRIWIPNMIYQKFVEAASTVGMRAAATTLLSQTAFLEVEVGEFLFEGYKDPFLDKVS
;
A
#
# COMPACT_ATOMS: atom_id res chain seq x y z
N ASN A 1 9.86 -16.33 -33.68
CA ASN A 1 8.82 -15.28 -33.83
C ASN A 1 7.83 -15.34 -32.68
N ALA A 2 7.96 -14.46 -31.69
CA ALA A 2 7.06 -14.36 -30.54
C ALA A 2 6.04 -13.22 -30.80
N LYS A 3 4.80 -13.57 -31.14
CA LYS A 3 3.70 -12.61 -31.35
C LYS A 3 2.53 -12.95 -30.44
N LEU A 4 1.92 -11.94 -29.83
CA LEU A 4 0.69 -12.10 -29.05
C LEU A 4 -0.48 -12.22 -30.02
N VAL A 5 -0.78 -13.45 -30.44
CA VAL A 5 -1.90 -13.77 -31.34
C VAL A 5 -3.02 -14.38 -30.52
N GLU A 6 -4.26 -14.01 -30.81
CA GLU A 6 -5.44 -14.57 -30.15
C GLU A 6 -5.45 -16.11 -30.25
N GLY A 7 -5.80 -16.77 -29.13
CA GLY A 7 -5.77 -18.24 -29.02
C GLY A 7 -4.37 -18.88 -28.95
N SER A 8 -3.29 -18.13 -29.18
CA SER A 8 -1.94 -18.70 -29.16
C SER A 8 -1.47 -19.07 -27.74
N ARG A 9 -0.59 -20.07 -27.66
CA ARG A 9 0.05 -20.48 -26.39
C ARG A 9 0.78 -19.32 -25.71
N LEU A 10 1.43 -18.45 -26.48
CA LEU A 10 2.16 -17.30 -25.95
C LEU A 10 1.18 -16.27 -25.35
N MET A 11 0.06 -16.01 -26.03
CA MET A 11 -1.00 -15.14 -25.51
C MET A 11 -1.55 -15.68 -24.19
N ASN A 12 -1.85 -16.98 -24.11
CA ASN A 12 -2.36 -17.59 -22.88
C ASN A 12 -1.37 -17.49 -21.71
N LYS A 13 -0.07 -17.73 -21.95
CA LYS A 13 0.98 -17.55 -20.94
C LYS A 13 1.20 -16.09 -20.54
N TRP A 14 0.98 -15.16 -21.46
CA TRP A 14 1.07 -13.74 -21.15
C TRP A 14 -0.18 -13.24 -20.39
N MET A 15 -1.36 -13.78 -20.70
CA MET A 15 -2.61 -13.49 -19.97
C MET A 15 -2.57 -14.05 -18.55
N ASN A 16 -2.07 -15.28 -18.39
CA ASN A 16 -1.96 -15.97 -17.12
C ASN A 16 -0.53 -16.52 -16.95
N PRO A 17 0.43 -15.65 -16.56
CA PRO A 17 1.78 -16.08 -16.28
C PRO A 17 1.81 -17.13 -15.17
N GLN A 18 2.56 -18.20 -15.40
CA GLN A 18 2.66 -19.33 -14.46
C GLN A 18 3.74 -19.15 -13.40
N TYR A 19 4.53 -18.07 -13.46
CA TYR A 19 5.50 -17.78 -12.42
C TYR A 19 4.81 -17.08 -11.24
N GLU A 20 5.20 -17.47 -10.04
CA GLU A 20 4.82 -16.79 -8.82
C GLU A 20 5.89 -15.76 -8.47
N VAL A 21 5.46 -14.55 -8.11
CA VAL A 21 6.37 -13.49 -7.66
C VAL A 21 6.17 -13.32 -6.16
N LEU A 22 7.21 -13.55 -5.38
CA LEU A 22 7.21 -13.23 -3.96
C LEU A 22 7.46 -11.74 -3.78
N PHE A 23 6.49 -11.03 -3.21
CA PHE A 23 6.57 -9.62 -2.86
C PHE A 23 6.83 -9.50 -1.37
N LYS A 24 8.05 -9.11 -1.00
CA LYS A 24 8.51 -9.01 0.39
C LYS A 24 8.46 -7.56 0.86
N VAL A 25 7.75 -7.29 1.96
CA VAL A 25 7.59 -5.95 2.52
C VAL A 25 8.24 -5.88 3.89
N TYR A 26 8.98 -4.80 4.16
CA TYR A 26 9.57 -4.49 5.45
C TYR A 26 8.92 -3.22 5.98
N VAL A 27 8.42 -3.29 7.21
CA VAL A 27 7.64 -2.23 7.84
C VAL A 27 8.51 -1.57 8.91
N HIS A 28 8.49 -0.25 8.96
CA HIS A 28 9.18 0.53 9.97
C HIS A 28 8.13 1.20 10.87
N SER A 29 7.93 0.66 12.07
CA SER A 29 7.04 1.25 13.08
C SER A 29 7.77 2.38 13.81
N ILE A 30 7.13 3.52 13.99
CA ILE A 30 7.64 4.61 14.84
C ILE A 30 7.69 4.15 16.30
N LYS A 31 8.75 4.51 17.03
CA LYS A 31 8.90 4.23 18.46
C LYS A 31 8.54 5.41 19.36
N ASN A 32 8.74 6.64 18.88
CA ASN A 32 8.62 7.86 19.67
C ASN A 32 7.71 8.93 19.02
N PRO A 33 6.43 8.61 18.71
CA PRO A 33 5.55 9.51 17.96
C PRO A 33 5.36 10.88 18.63
N ASP A 34 5.19 10.90 19.96
CA ASP A 34 4.98 12.14 20.71
C ASP A 34 6.25 13.00 20.79
N GLU A 35 7.42 12.37 20.89
CA GLU A 35 8.71 13.09 20.94
C GLU A 35 9.03 13.74 19.59
N ILE A 36 8.70 13.09 18.48
CA ILE A 36 8.85 13.65 17.14
C ILE A 36 8.05 14.95 17.02
N MET A 37 6.84 14.99 17.59
CA MET A 37 6.01 16.21 17.60
C MET A 37 6.63 17.35 18.42
N ASN A 38 7.55 17.03 19.33
CA ASN A 38 8.35 18.00 20.09
C ASN A 38 9.71 18.31 19.44
N GLY A 39 9.98 17.79 18.24
CA GLY A 39 11.21 18.03 17.47
C GLY A 39 12.33 17.02 17.71
N ALA A 40 12.06 15.90 18.38
CA ALA A 40 13.02 14.81 18.52
C ALA A 40 13.28 14.11 17.17
N ILE A 41 14.41 13.41 17.09
CA ILE A 41 14.76 12.60 15.92
C ILE A 41 13.86 11.35 15.91
N PRO A 42 13.26 10.98 14.76
CA PRO A 42 12.45 9.77 14.67
C PRO A 42 13.25 8.49 14.93
N GLU A 43 12.74 7.67 15.83
CA GLU A 43 13.22 6.31 16.08
C GLU A 43 12.23 5.30 15.52
N VAL A 44 12.74 4.24 14.88
CA VAL A 44 11.92 3.22 14.24
C VAL A 44 12.31 1.80 14.66
N ASN A 45 11.35 0.89 14.60
CA ASN A 45 11.57 -0.55 14.67
C ASN A 45 11.21 -1.20 13.33
N GLU A 46 12.14 -1.93 12.73
CA GLU A 46 11.84 -2.69 11.52
C GLU A 46 11.22 -4.06 11.86
N SER A 47 10.21 -4.47 11.11
CA SER A 47 9.71 -5.84 11.08
C SER A 47 9.53 -6.31 9.63
N GLY A 48 9.96 -7.54 9.34
CA GLY A 48 9.84 -8.11 8.01
C GLY A 48 10.72 -9.34 7.78
N PRO A 49 10.58 -10.00 6.62
CA PRO A 49 9.61 -9.67 5.58
C PRO A 49 8.18 -10.14 5.89
N TYR A 50 7.20 -9.31 5.59
CA TYR A 50 5.82 -9.73 5.33
C TYR A 50 5.73 -10.09 3.85
N THR A 51 5.66 -11.38 3.54
CA THR A 51 5.72 -11.87 2.16
C THR A 51 4.32 -12.13 1.62
N PHE A 52 4.11 -11.71 0.37
CA PHE A 52 2.88 -11.95 -0.37
C PHE A 52 3.20 -12.64 -1.69
N THR A 53 2.45 -13.68 -2.04
CA THR A 53 2.47 -14.24 -3.39
C THR A 53 1.66 -13.31 -4.29
N LYS A 54 2.35 -12.62 -5.21
CA LYS A 54 1.77 -11.71 -6.20
C LYS A 54 1.37 -12.49 -7.44
N LYS A 55 0.06 -12.57 -7.69
CA LYS A 55 -0.52 -13.09 -8.94
C LYS A 55 -0.81 -11.96 -9.90
N MET A 56 -0.54 -12.18 -11.18
CA MET A 56 -0.77 -11.21 -12.24
C MET A 56 -1.66 -11.83 -13.32
N THR A 57 -2.68 -11.08 -13.77
CA THR A 57 -3.55 -11.49 -14.86
C THR A 57 -3.77 -10.34 -15.83
N ASN A 58 -3.63 -10.59 -17.12
CA ASN A 58 -3.98 -9.62 -18.17
C ASN A 58 -5.32 -10.00 -18.79
N LYS A 59 -6.35 -9.16 -18.55
CA LYS A 59 -7.64 -9.26 -19.22
C LYS A 59 -7.57 -8.49 -20.53
N VAL A 60 -7.69 -9.20 -21.65
CA VAL A 60 -7.74 -8.58 -22.98
C VAL A 60 -9.08 -7.86 -23.15
N LEU A 61 -9.01 -6.64 -23.69
CA LEU A 61 -10.17 -5.79 -24.00
C LEU A 61 -10.41 -5.73 -25.51
N SER A 62 -9.34 -5.68 -26.32
CA SER A 62 -9.42 -5.79 -27.78
C SER A 62 -8.10 -6.25 -28.39
N HIS A 63 -8.16 -6.77 -29.61
CA HIS A 63 -7.00 -7.18 -30.41
C HIS A 63 -7.22 -6.77 -31.87
N GLU A 64 -6.56 -5.71 -32.33
CA GLU A 64 -6.77 -5.14 -33.66
C GLU A 64 -5.45 -4.65 -34.24
N ASN A 65 -5.19 -4.91 -35.53
CA ASN A 65 -4.01 -4.42 -36.25
C ASN A 65 -2.67 -4.71 -35.54
N GLY A 66 -2.58 -5.85 -34.83
CA GLY A 66 -1.40 -6.22 -34.06
C GLY A 66 -1.24 -5.51 -32.71
N VAL A 67 -2.23 -4.70 -32.30
CA VAL A 67 -2.29 -4.02 -31.00
C VAL A 67 -3.24 -4.77 -30.07
N VAL A 68 -2.74 -5.08 -28.86
CA VAL A 68 -3.54 -5.70 -27.79
C VAL A 68 -3.86 -4.66 -26.72
N LYS A 69 -5.12 -4.30 -26.56
CA LYS A 69 -5.59 -3.50 -25.42
C LYS A 69 -5.94 -4.44 -24.27
N PHE A 70 -5.46 -4.15 -23.07
CA PHE A 70 -5.68 -5.01 -21.91
C PHE A 70 -5.75 -4.21 -20.61
N LYS A 71 -6.35 -4.82 -19.58
CA LYS A 71 -6.26 -4.37 -18.19
C LYS A 71 -5.50 -5.41 -17.38
N ARG A 72 -4.47 -4.97 -16.66
CA ARG A 72 -3.69 -5.82 -15.77
C ARG A 72 -4.28 -5.78 -14.37
N PHE A 73 -4.41 -6.96 -13.77
CA PHE A 73 -4.85 -7.15 -12.39
C PHE A 73 -3.71 -7.77 -11.59
N TYR A 74 -3.57 -7.30 -10.36
CA TYR A 74 -2.64 -7.84 -9.39
C TYR A 74 -3.42 -8.28 -8.16
N THR A 75 -3.10 -9.47 -7.66
CA THR A 75 -3.64 -9.98 -6.41
C THR A 75 -2.47 -10.33 -5.52
N PHE A 76 -2.50 -9.86 -4.27
CA PHE A 76 -1.50 -10.13 -3.27
C PHE A 76 -2.13 -11.06 -2.24
N ILE A 77 -1.53 -12.23 -2.05
CA ILE A 77 -2.02 -13.25 -1.11
C ILE A 77 -0.94 -13.42 -0.05
N PHE A 78 -1.26 -13.18 1.21
CA PHE A 78 -0.28 -13.32 2.28
C PHE A 78 0.27 -14.73 2.34
N ASN A 79 1.59 -14.84 2.41
CA ASN A 79 2.33 -16.09 2.46
C ASN A 79 3.08 -16.14 3.79
N GLU A 80 2.43 -16.73 4.78
CA GLU A 80 2.96 -16.88 6.15
C GLU A 80 4.25 -17.70 6.17
N THR A 81 4.34 -18.74 5.34
CA THR A 81 5.52 -19.62 5.26
C THR A 81 6.77 -18.89 4.76
N GLU A 82 6.62 -17.93 3.84
CA GLU A 82 7.72 -17.12 3.32
C GLU A 82 7.94 -15.82 4.10
N SER A 83 7.14 -15.57 5.14
CA SER A 83 7.26 -14.40 6.02
C SER A 83 8.19 -14.68 7.20
N CYS A 84 8.64 -13.62 7.89
CA CYS A 84 9.41 -13.82 9.13
C CYS A 84 8.56 -14.48 10.23
N LEU A 85 9.20 -15.18 11.17
CA LEU A 85 8.51 -15.97 12.21
C LEU A 85 7.51 -15.14 13.05
N THR A 86 7.79 -13.85 13.24
CA THR A 86 6.95 -12.93 14.03
C THR A 86 6.11 -11.99 13.17
N CYS A 87 6.10 -12.18 11.84
CA CYS A 87 5.44 -11.30 10.89
C CYS A 87 3.96 -11.66 10.74
N ILE A 88 3.14 -11.21 11.68
CA ILE A 88 1.69 -11.41 11.68
C ILE A 88 1.02 -10.12 11.19
N LEU A 89 0.06 -10.23 10.26
CA LEU A 89 -0.63 -9.05 9.71
C LEU A 89 -1.41 -8.26 10.77
N GLY A 90 -1.90 -8.93 11.82
CA GLY A 90 -2.56 -8.28 12.96
C GLY A 90 -1.62 -7.58 13.97
N ASN A 91 -0.30 -7.61 13.76
CA ASN A 91 0.62 -6.87 14.63
C ASN A 91 0.37 -5.36 14.48
N ARG A 92 0.31 -4.67 15.62
CA ARG A 92 0.13 -3.21 15.67
C ARG A 92 1.45 -2.49 15.43
N ILE A 93 1.39 -1.42 14.64
CA ILE A 93 2.50 -0.56 14.28
C ILE A 93 2.05 0.91 14.34
N TRP A 94 2.98 1.80 14.66
CA TRP A 94 2.78 3.25 14.58
C TRP A 94 3.26 3.76 13.23
N ILE A 95 2.39 4.44 12.51
CA ILE A 95 2.67 5.03 11.20
C ILE A 95 2.38 6.54 11.20
N PRO A 96 3.01 7.32 10.30
CA PRO A 96 2.56 8.68 10.01
C PRO A 96 1.12 8.67 9.52
N ASN A 97 0.27 9.52 10.09
CA ASN A 97 -1.11 9.68 9.63
C ASN A 97 -1.12 10.40 8.27
N MET A 98 -1.47 9.67 7.21
CA MET A 98 -1.49 10.21 5.85
C MET A 98 -2.49 11.35 5.67
N ILE A 99 -3.64 11.31 6.36
CA ILE A 99 -4.67 12.33 6.28
C ILE A 99 -4.17 13.61 6.93
N TYR A 100 -3.56 13.51 8.11
CA TYR A 100 -2.91 14.64 8.78
C TYR A 100 -1.88 15.31 7.85
N GLN A 101 -0.99 14.52 7.21
CA GLN A 101 0.03 15.06 6.31
C GLN A 101 -0.57 15.81 5.11
N LYS A 102 -1.73 15.38 4.59
CA LYS A 102 -2.42 16.10 3.51
C LYS A 102 -2.98 17.45 3.96
N PHE A 103 -3.45 17.56 5.18
CA PHE A 103 -3.86 18.85 5.74
C PHE A 103 -2.66 19.76 6.04
N VAL A 104 -1.51 19.21 6.44
CA VAL A 104 -0.25 19.98 6.57
C VAL A 104 0.19 20.54 5.21
N GLU A 105 0.18 19.71 4.17
CA GLU A 105 0.50 20.11 2.79
C GLU A 105 -0.45 21.23 2.30
N ALA A 106 -1.75 21.05 2.50
CA ALA A 106 -2.75 22.04 2.14
C ALA A 106 -2.56 23.36 2.91
N ALA A 107 -2.36 23.31 4.23
CA ALA A 107 -2.16 24.49 5.07
C ALA A 107 -0.89 25.26 4.70
N SER A 108 0.13 24.57 4.20
CA SER A 108 1.38 25.16 3.71
C SER A 108 1.22 25.90 2.38
N THR A 109 0.12 25.66 1.66
CA THR A 109 -0.16 26.32 0.38
C THR A 109 -0.82 27.69 0.60
N VAL A 110 -0.32 28.71 -0.11
CA VAL A 110 -0.89 30.07 -0.08
C VAL A 110 -2.35 30.02 -0.55
N GLY A 111 -3.27 30.54 0.28
CA GLY A 111 -4.72 30.51 0.03
C GLY A 111 -5.46 29.37 0.73
N MET A 112 -4.77 28.34 1.23
CA MET A 112 -5.38 27.20 1.95
C MET A 112 -5.00 27.11 3.43
N ARG A 113 -4.46 28.20 4.01
CA ARG A 113 -4.06 28.26 5.44
C ARG A 113 -5.18 27.88 6.41
N ALA A 114 -6.45 28.09 6.04
CA ALA A 114 -7.60 27.71 6.86
C ALA A 114 -7.67 26.19 7.14
N ALA A 115 -7.06 25.36 6.28
CA ALA A 115 -6.94 23.91 6.48
C ALA A 115 -6.18 23.51 7.75
N ALA A 116 -5.35 24.41 8.30
CA ALA A 116 -4.63 24.17 9.55
C ALA A 116 -5.56 23.93 10.76
N THR A 117 -6.79 24.48 10.72
CA THR A 117 -7.76 24.27 11.82
C THR A 117 -8.16 22.82 11.97
N THR A 118 -8.18 22.06 10.86
CA THR A 118 -8.49 20.63 10.83
C THR A 118 -7.39 19.77 11.47
N LEU A 119 -6.15 20.27 11.57
CA LEU A 119 -5.06 19.55 12.24
C LEU A 119 -5.30 19.40 13.75
N LEU A 120 -6.10 20.27 14.36
CA LEU A 120 -6.40 20.24 15.80
C LEU A 120 -7.30 19.05 16.20
N SER A 121 -8.01 18.46 15.26
CA SER A 121 -8.89 17.30 15.49
C SER A 121 -8.27 15.97 15.08
N GLN A 122 -6.98 15.98 14.72
CA GLN A 122 -6.25 14.83 14.19
C GLN A 122 -4.93 14.64 14.92
N THR A 123 -4.40 13.43 14.86
CA THR A 123 -3.05 13.10 15.34
C THR A 123 -2.09 12.93 14.15
N ALA A 124 -0.84 13.36 14.31
CA ALA A 124 0.19 13.23 13.26
C ALA A 124 0.64 11.79 13.03
N PHE A 125 0.43 10.92 14.01
CA PHE A 125 0.69 9.49 13.98
C PHE A 125 -0.55 8.72 14.45
N LEU A 126 -0.69 7.50 13.97
CA LEU A 126 -1.75 6.59 14.39
C LEU A 126 -1.25 5.15 14.41
N GLU A 127 -1.91 4.32 15.22
CA GLU A 127 -1.60 2.92 15.37
C GLU A 127 -2.59 2.06 14.56
N VAL A 128 -2.07 1.18 13.72
CA VAL A 128 -2.85 0.28 12.85
C VAL A 128 -2.23 -1.10 12.82
N GLU A 129 -2.99 -2.08 12.37
CA GLU A 129 -2.43 -3.40 12.05
C GLU A 129 -1.62 -3.34 10.75
N VAL A 130 -0.62 -4.22 10.61
CA VAL A 130 0.17 -4.32 9.38
C VAL A 130 -0.70 -4.63 8.17
N GLY A 131 -1.70 -5.51 8.31
CA GLY A 131 -2.66 -5.84 7.24
C GLY A 131 -3.43 -4.60 6.75
N GLU A 132 -3.96 -3.84 7.70
CA GLU A 132 -4.66 -2.57 7.49
C GLU A 132 -3.77 -1.53 6.79
N PHE A 133 -2.52 -1.39 7.22
CA PHE A 133 -1.56 -0.46 6.61
C PHE A 133 -1.19 -0.84 5.18
N LEU A 134 -1.05 -2.14 4.89
CA LEU A 134 -0.56 -2.62 3.61
C LEU A 134 -1.66 -2.75 2.55
N PHE A 135 -2.56 -3.73 2.68
CA PHE A 135 -3.44 -4.14 1.58
C PHE A 135 -4.93 -4.15 1.94
N GLU A 136 -5.29 -4.19 3.22
CA GLU A 136 -6.70 -4.22 3.65
C GLU A 136 -7.29 -2.81 3.70
N GLY A 137 -6.45 -1.80 3.95
CA GLY A 137 -6.88 -0.43 4.22
C GLY A 137 -7.37 -0.28 5.66
N TYR A 138 -7.25 0.92 6.20
CA TYR A 138 -7.78 1.29 7.51
C TYR A 138 -8.86 2.35 7.39
N LYS A 139 -9.76 2.40 8.38
CA LYS A 139 -10.68 3.52 8.55
C LYS A 139 -9.95 4.65 9.26
N ASP A 140 -9.71 5.75 8.57
CA ASP A 140 -9.12 6.93 9.18
C ASP A 140 -10.10 7.60 10.17
N PRO A 141 -9.68 7.87 11.43
CA PRO A 141 -10.57 8.42 12.46
C PRO A 141 -11.18 9.79 12.12
N PHE A 142 -10.56 10.56 11.23
CA PHE A 142 -11.10 11.83 10.78
C PHE A 142 -12.06 11.65 9.61
N LEU A 143 -11.66 10.90 8.58
CA LEU A 143 -12.52 10.65 7.41
C LEU A 143 -13.83 9.95 7.80
N ASP A 144 -13.81 9.01 8.73
CA ASP A 144 -15.00 8.30 9.22
C ASP A 144 -16.04 9.24 9.87
N LYS A 145 -15.60 10.39 10.39
CA LYS A 145 -16.50 11.40 10.99
C LYS A 145 -17.10 12.37 9.98
N VAL A 146 -16.50 12.52 8.80
CA VAL A 146 -16.91 13.49 7.78
C VAL A 146 -17.51 12.85 6.54
N SER A 147 -17.47 11.53 6.43
CA SER A 147 -18.09 10.72 5.38
C SER A 147 -19.58 10.48 5.60
#